data_AF-A0A183JBV2-F1
#
_entry.id   AF-A0A183JBV2-F1
#
_cell.length_a   1.000
_cell.length_b   1.000
_cell.length_c   1.000
_cell.angle_alpha   90.00
_cell.angle_beta   90.00
_cell.angle_gamma   90.00
#
_symmetry.space_group_name_H-M   'P 1'
#
loop_
_entity.id
_entity.type
_entity.pdbx_description
1 polymer ?
#
loop_
_entity_poly.entity_id
_entity_poly.type
_entity_poly.pdbx_seq_one_letter_code
_entity_poly.pdbx_strand_id
1 'polypeptide(L)' 'MCIPVCTTTTTTTTTTTTTITTTTTIIIVIIITTTTTTTTTTTTTIIINYKQNV' A
#
# COMPACT_ATOMS: atom_id res chain seq x y z
N MET A 1 -0.54 -21.89 -34.42
CA MET A 1 -1.75 -21.76 -33.56
C MET A 1 -1.33 -21.02 -32.29
N CYS A 2 -1.95 -19.90 -31.89
CA CYS A 2 -1.59 -19.22 -30.64
C CYS A 2 -2.17 -19.96 -29.43
N ILE A 3 -1.36 -20.23 -28.41
CA ILE A 3 -1.83 -20.76 -27.12
C ILE A 3 -1.82 -19.62 -26.10
N PRO A 4 -2.96 -19.28 -25.47
CA PRO A 4 -2.97 -18.30 -24.38
C PRO A 4 -2.28 -18.89 -23.15
N VAL A 5 -1.33 -18.15 -22.57
CA VAL A 5 -0.71 -18.48 -21.28
C VAL A 5 -1.04 -17.35 -20.30
N CYS A 6 -1.83 -17.67 -19.27
CA CYS A 6 -2.21 -16.74 -18.22
C CYS A 6 -1.24 -16.85 -17.04
N THR A 7 -0.75 -15.71 -16.54
CA THR A 7 0.06 -15.63 -15.32
C THR A 7 -0.53 -14.57 -14.39
N THR A 8 -0.78 -14.93 -13.13
CA THR A 8 -1.32 -14.02 -12.11
C THR A 8 -0.20 -13.58 -11.18
N THR A 9 -0.08 -12.26 -10.92
CA THR A 9 0.87 -11.71 -9.96
C THR A 9 0.12 -10.87 -8.93
N THR A 10 0.36 -11.13 -7.65
CA THR A 10 -0.25 -10.39 -6.55
C THR A 10 0.83 -9.64 -5.80
N THR A 11 0.66 -8.32 -5.65
CA THR A 11 1.60 -7.45 -4.91
C THR A 11 0.85 -6.79 -3.77
N THR A 12 1.32 -7.02 -2.54
CA THR A 12 0.78 -6.39 -1.33
C THR A 12 1.76 -5.32 -0.86
N THR A 13 1.30 -4.08 -0.76
CA THR A 13 2.11 -2.95 -0.26
C THR A 13 1.48 -2.44 1.03
N THR A 14 2.26 -2.45 2.11
CA THR A 14 1.86 -1.89 3.41
C THR A 14 2.60 -0.58 3.63
N THR A 15 1.84 0.50 3.84
CA THR A 15 2.39 1.82 4.14
C THR A 15 2.01 2.21 5.56
N THR A 16 3.00 2.46 6.41
CA THR A 16 2.80 2.93 7.78
C THR A 16 3.15 4.41 7.83
N THR A 17 2.20 5.25 8.24
CA THR A 17 2.40 6.69 8.39
C THR A 17 2.27 7.07 9.86
N THR A 18 3.31 7.70 10.41
CA THR A 18 3.33 8.23 11.77
C THR A 18 3.16 9.74 11.74
N THR A 19 2.13 10.26 12.42
CA THR A 19 1.88 11.70 12.50
C THR A 19 2.09 12.17 13.94
N ILE A 20 2.90 13.22 14.10
CA ILE A 20 3.17 13.87 15.38
C ILE A 20 2.38 15.16 15.44
N THR A 21 1.50 15.30 16.43
CA THR A 21 0.72 16.52 16.65
C THR A 21 1.07 17.11 18.01
N THR A 22 1.53 18.36 18.01
CA THR A 22 1.81 19.12 19.24
C THR A 22 0.69 20.12 19.49
N THR A 23 0.07 20.06 20.66
CA THR A 23 -0.91 21.06 21.09
C THR A 23 -0.36 21.83 22.29
N THR A 24 -0.33 23.16 22.15
CA THR A 24 0.04 24.07 23.23
C THR A 24 -1.23 24.71 23.76
N THR A 25 -1.51 24.54 25.06
CA THR A 25 -2.63 25.22 25.71
C THR A 25 -2.17 26.57 26.28
N ILE A 26 -3.14 27.46 26.51
CA ILE A 26 -2.91 28.84 27.00
C ILE A 26 -2.29 28.87 28.41
N ILE A 27 -2.21 27.72 29.10
CA ILE A 27 -1.65 27.54 30.44
C ILE A 27 -0.50 26.53 30.33
N ILE A 28 0.70 27.05 30.07
CA ILE A 28 2.03 26.42 29.87
C ILE A 28 2.13 24.92 30.22
N VAL A 29 1.60 24.06 29.34
CA VAL A 29 1.90 22.62 29.27
C VAL A 29 1.88 22.22 27.79
N ILE A 30 2.96 21.59 27.33
CA ILE A 30 3.04 21.03 25.97
C ILE A 30 2.64 19.57 26.05
N ILE A 31 1.58 19.18 25.34
CA ILE A 31 1.17 17.78 25.22
C ILE A 31 1.57 17.28 23.84
N ILE A 32 2.40 16.23 23.80
CA ILE A 32 2.83 15.56 22.56
C ILE A 32 2.00 14.28 22.43
N THR A 33 1.12 14.25 21.43
CA THR A 33 0.32 13.06 21.12
C THR A 33 0.80 12.49 19.79
N THR A 34 1.22 11.23 19.80
CA THR A 34 1.63 10.50 18.59
C THR A 34 0.48 9.61 18.12
N THR A 35 0.03 9.80 16.88
CA THR A 35 -0.99 8.94 16.25
C THR A 35 -0.34 8.16 15.11
N THR A 36 -0.40 6.83 15.19
CA THR A 36 0.08 5.94 14.14
C THR A 36 -1.10 5.43 13.33
N THR A 37 -1.05 5.63 12.00
CA THR A 37 -2.07 5.10 11.08
C THR A 37 -1.40 4.13 10.11
N THR A 38 -1.88 2.89 10.12
CA THR A 38 -1.40 1.84 9.22
C THR A 38 -2.42 1.67 8.09
N THR A 39 -1.99 1.79 6.84
CA THR A 39 -2.84 1.55 5.67
C THR A 39 -2.24 0.44 4.82
N THR A 40 -3.00 -0.64 4.64
CA THR A 40 -2.61 -1.77 3.79
C THR A 40 -3.35 -1.68 2.47
N THR A 41 -2.62 -1.75 1.35
CA THR A 41 -3.19 -1.76 0.00
C THR A 41 -2.74 -3.02 -0.73
N THR A 42 -3.70 -3.84 -1.15
CA THR A 42 -3.46 -5.06 -1.93
C THR A 42 -3.82 -4.80 -3.39
N THR A 43 -2.91 -5.10 -4.31
CA THR A 43 -3.14 -4.95 -5.75
C THR A 43 -2.88 -6.28 -6.45
N THR A 44 -3.88 -6.77 -7.19
CA THR A 44 -3.79 -8.02 -7.96
C THR A 44 -3.79 -7.69 -9.45
N THR A 45 -2.82 -8.20 -10.20
CA THR A 45 -2.73 -8.02 -11.65
C THR A 45 -2.73 -9.37 -12.37
N ILE A 46 -3.48 -9.44 -13.48
CA ILE A 46 -3.55 -10.63 -14.34
C ILE A 46 -2.92 -10.27 -15.68
N ILE A 47 -1.88 -11.01 -16.08
CA ILE A 47 -1.18 -10.80 -17.34
C ILE A 47 -1.49 -11.99 -18.26
N ILE A 48 -2.04 -11.70 -19.44
CA ILE A 48 -2.33 -12.70 -20.47
C ILE A 48 -1.27 -12.53 -21.57
N ASN A 49 -0.39 -13.52 -21.70
CA ASN A 49 0.61 -13.55 -22.77
C ASN A 49 0.18 -14.54 -23.84
N TYR A 50 0.28 -14.15 -25.11
CA TYR A 50 0.07 -15.05 -26.24
C TYR A 50 1.42 -15.45 -26.82
N LYS A 51 1.67 -16.75 -26.96
CA LYS A 51 2.81 -17.26 -27.73
C LYS A 51 2.29 -17.91 -29.01
N GLN A 52 2.87 -17.50 -30.14
CA GLN A 52 2.72 -18.19 -31.42
C GLN A 52 3.42 -19.54 -31.30
N ASN A 53 2.68 -20.64 -31.47
CA ASN A 53 3.30 -21.96 -31.65
C ASN A 53 3.80 -22.03 -33.10
N VAL A 54 5.11 -22.22 -33.29
CA VAL A 54 5.71 -22.57 -34.59
C VAL A 54 5.36 -24.00 -34.97
#